data_AF-A0A1L9P1J5-F1
#
_entry.id   AF-A0A1L9P1J5-F1
#
_cell.length_a   1.000
_cell.length_b   1.000
_cell.length_c   1.000
_cell.angle_alpha   90.00
_cell.angle_beta   90.00
_cell.angle_gamma   90.00
#
_symmetry.space_group_name_H-M   'P 1'
#
loop_
_entity.id
_entity.type
_entity.pdbx_description
1 polymer ?
#
loop_
_entity_poly.entity_id
_entity_poly.type
_entity_poly.pdbx_seq_one_letter_code
_entity_poly.pdbx_strand_id
1 'polypeptide(L)'
;MTYDLVLALSLFALVSSITPGPNNLMLMASGANFGFRRTIPHMLGVGIGFTLMIVLVGIGLVQIFDLYPISHQILKVVSVIYLFWLARKIANAAPPERDVANESTPITFIQAALFLKWSY
;
A
#
# COMPACT_ATOMS: atom_id res chain seq x y z
N MET A 1 26.98 0.56 -10.52
CA MET A 1 25.83 -0.04 -11.24
C MET A 1 24.96 -0.86 -10.28
N THR A 2 25.41 -1.99 -9.72
CA THR A 2 24.58 -2.80 -8.79
C THR A 2 24.49 -2.22 -7.38
N TYR A 3 25.58 -1.64 -6.85
CA TYR A 3 25.59 -1.02 -5.52
C TYR A 3 24.66 0.19 -5.43
N ASP A 4 24.60 1.01 -6.49
CA ASP A 4 23.72 2.19 -6.56
C ASP A 4 22.24 1.78 -6.50
N LEU A 5 21.87 0.66 -7.15
CA LEU A 5 20.51 0.11 -7.09
C LEU A 5 20.16 -0.41 -5.70
N VAL A 6 21.07 -1.15 -5.06
CA VAL A 6 20.84 -1.63 -3.69
C VAL A 6 20.68 -0.45 -2.73
N LEU A 7 21.53 0.58 -2.87
CA LEU A 7 21.41 1.81 -2.08
C LEU A 7 20.07 2.50 -2.32
N ALA A 8 19.67 2.70 -3.58
CA ALA A 8 18.43 3.37 -3.95
C ALA A 8 17.18 2.61 -3.43
N LEU A 9 17.15 1.29 -3.60
CA LEU A 9 16.06 0.44 -3.10
C LEU A 9 16.02 0.43 -1.57
N SER A 10 17.18 0.43 -0.91
CA SER A 10 17.26 0.49 0.56
C SER A 10 16.73 1.82 1.10
N LEU A 11 17.12 2.94 0.47
CA LEU A 11 16.60 4.26 0.83
C LEU A 11 15.09 4.37 0.57
N PHE A 12 14.62 3.85 -0.57
CA PHE A 12 13.19 3.80 -0.87
C PHE A 12 12.42 2.98 0.16
N ALA A 13 12.90 1.79 0.51
CA ALA A 13 12.28 0.93 1.52
C ALA A 13 12.23 1.63 2.88
N LEU A 14 13.33 2.26 3.30
CA LEU A 14 13.40 3.00 4.57
C LEU A 14 12.39 4.14 4.63
N VAL A 15 12.38 5.02 3.61
CA VAL A 15 11.45 6.14 3.54
C VAL A 15 10.01 5.63 3.48
N SER A 16 9.75 4.61 2.66
CA SER A 16 8.43 4.01 2.51
C SER A 16 7.93 3.37 3.81
N SER A 17 8.78 2.72 4.60
CA SER A 17 8.40 2.12 5.88
C SER A 17 8.13 3.15 6.99
N ILE A 18 8.88 4.25 7.01
CA ILE A 18 8.71 5.30 8.03
C ILE A 18 7.54 6.24 7.70
N THR A 19 7.22 6.41 6.41
CA THR A 19 6.11 7.28 5.99
C THR A 19 4.76 6.68 6.42
N PRO A 20 3.86 7.50 7.02
CA PRO A 20 2.52 7.05 7.37
C PRO A 20 1.69 6.84 6.10
N GLY A 21 1.66 5.60 5.63
CA GLY A 21 0.76 5.13 4.58
C GLY A 21 -0.32 4.20 5.13
N PRO A 22 -1.45 4.00 4.43
CA PRO A 22 -2.55 3.16 4.90
C PRO A 22 -2.09 1.75 5.31
N ASN A 23 -1.28 1.07 4.49
CA ASN A 23 -0.79 -0.27 4.82
C ASN A 23 0.13 -0.29 6.05
N ASN A 24 1.02 0.71 6.20
CA ASN A 24 1.91 0.80 7.36
C ASN A 24 1.13 1.12 8.64
N LEU A 25 0.13 2.03 8.56
CA LEU A 25 -0.75 2.37 9.67
C LEU A 25 -1.62 1.18 10.07
N MET A 26 -2.15 0.42 9.11
CA MET A 26 -2.91 -0.80 9.39
C MET A 26 -2.04 -1.88 10.02
N LEU A 27 -0.79 -2.05 9.60
CA LEU A 27 0.16 -2.98 10.22
C LEU A 27 0.53 -2.53 11.63
N MET A 28 0.76 -1.24 11.84
CA MET A 28 1.02 -0.66 13.16
C MET A 28 -0.18 -0.88 14.09
N ALA A 29 -1.40 -0.57 13.65
CA ALA A 29 -2.63 -0.79 14.40
C ALA A 29 -2.87 -2.28 14.68
N SER A 30 -2.61 -3.16 13.71
CA SER A 30 -2.72 -4.61 13.90
C SER A 30 -1.71 -5.13 14.93
N GLY A 31 -0.47 -4.63 14.90
CA GLY A 31 0.56 -4.98 15.88
C GLY A 31 0.24 -4.48 17.28
N ALA A 32 -0.27 -3.25 17.39
CA ALA A 32 -0.66 -2.63 18.66
C ALA A 32 -1.89 -3.31 19.30
N ASN A 33 -2.90 -3.68 18.50
CA ASN A 33 -4.17 -4.24 18.99
C ASN A 33 -4.17 -5.77 19.13
N PHE A 34 -3.42 -6.51 18.30
CA PHE A 34 -3.46 -7.98 18.26
C PHE A 34 -2.12 -8.66 18.58
N GLY A 35 -1.05 -7.89 18.71
CA GLY A 35 0.30 -8.39 18.97
C GLY A 35 0.99 -8.98 17.74
N PHE A 36 2.32 -9.04 17.81
CA PHE A 36 3.19 -9.39 16.67
C PHE A 36 2.82 -10.69 15.95
N ARG A 37 2.57 -11.77 16.72
CA ARG A 37 2.27 -13.11 16.15
C ARG A 37 1.00 -13.11 15.29
N ARG A 38 -0.03 -12.35 15.67
CA ARG A 38 -1.30 -12.28 14.93
C ARG A 38 -1.22 -11.34 13.72
N THR A 39 -0.19 -10.50 13.65
CA THR A 39 0.06 -9.60 12.52
C THR A 39 0.91 -10.24 11.42
N ILE A 40 1.58 -11.38 11.67
CA ILE A 40 2.40 -12.08 10.66
C ILE A 40 1.61 -12.39 9.37
N PRO A 41 0.38 -12.95 9.42
CA PRO A 41 -0.40 -13.19 8.21
C PRO A 41 -0.70 -11.91 7.42
N HIS A 42 -0.94 -10.79 8.12
CA HIS A 42 -1.16 -9.48 7.50
C HIS A 42 0.12 -8.97 6.82
N MET A 43 1.28 -9.03 7.50
CA MET A 43 2.58 -8.66 6.93
C MET A 43 2.89 -9.43 5.65
N LEU A 44 2.74 -10.76 5.69
CA LEU A 44 2.99 -11.62 4.54
C LEU A 44 2.00 -11.37 3.41
N GLY A 45 0.74 -11.13 3.74
CA GLY A 45 -0.30 -10.81 2.75
C GLY A 45 0.04 -9.53 1.98
N VAL A 46 0.42 -8.46 2.67
CA VAL A 46 0.85 -7.20 2.03
C VAL A 46 2.10 -7.43 1.19
N GLY A 47 3.12 -8.11 1.71
CA GLY A 47 4.38 -8.33 0.99
C GLY A 47 4.20 -9.15 -0.30
N ILE A 48 3.48 -10.28 -0.20
CA ILE A 48 3.23 -11.16 -1.35
C ILE A 48 2.26 -10.51 -2.33
N GLY A 49 1.16 -9.92 -1.84
CA GLY A 49 0.17 -9.24 -2.66
C GLY A 49 0.78 -8.10 -3.47
N PHE A 50 1.62 -7.27 -2.84
CA PHE A 50 2.32 -6.18 -3.50
C PHE A 50 3.31 -6.69 -4.57
N THR A 51 4.07 -7.75 -4.26
CA THR A 51 5.00 -8.37 -5.21
C THR A 51 4.26 -8.91 -6.44
N LEU A 52 3.17 -9.65 -6.22
CA LEU A 52 2.33 -10.20 -7.29
C LEU A 52 1.72 -9.07 -8.14
N MET A 53 1.21 -8.02 -7.50
CA MET A 53 0.66 -6.86 -8.20
C MET A 53 1.70 -6.22 -9.13
N ILE A 54 2.93 -5.98 -8.65
CA ILE A 54 4.02 -5.40 -9.46
C ILE A 54 4.34 -6.31 -10.64
N VAL A 55 4.45 -7.63 -10.44
CA VAL A 55 4.76 -8.57 -11.52
C VAL A 55 3.66 -8.58 -12.58
N LEU A 56 2.39 -8.64 -12.17
CA LEU A 56 1.26 -8.64 -13.11
C LEU A 56 1.19 -7.34 -13.91
N VAL A 57 1.40 -6.19 -13.25
CA VAL A 57 1.45 -4.88 -13.91
C VAL A 57 2.66 -4.80 -14.85
N GLY A 58 3.83 -5.28 -14.43
CA GLY A 58 5.05 -5.27 -15.23
C GLY A 58 4.93 -6.12 -16.51
N ILE A 59 4.28 -7.28 -16.43
CA ILE A 59 4.08 -8.16 -17.60
C ILE A 59 2.99 -7.61 -18.52
N GLY A 60 1.87 -7.14 -17.97
CA GLY A 60 0.70 -6.76 -18.77
C GLY A 60 0.67 -5.30 -19.21
N LEU A 61 0.88 -4.37 -18.27
CA LEU A 61 0.64 -2.95 -18.49
C LEU A 61 1.76 -2.28 -19.31
N VAL A 62 2.99 -2.77 -19.20
CA VAL A 62 4.14 -2.26 -19.97
C VAL A 62 3.89 -2.42 -21.48
N GLN A 63 3.34 -3.56 -21.91
CA GLN A 63 3.01 -3.80 -23.32
C GLN A 63 1.99 -2.80 -23.85
N ILE A 64 1.02 -2.39 -23.01
CA ILE A 64 0.02 -1.38 -23.38
C ILE A 64 0.67 -0.01 -23.54
N PHE A 65 1.64 0.32 -22.69
CA PHE A 65 2.37 1.59 -22.78
C PHE A 65 3.24 1.66 -24.05
N ASP A 66 3.84 0.54 -24.46
CA ASP A 66 4.61 0.48 -25.70
C ASP A 66 3.72 0.63 -26.95
N LEU A 67 2.52 0.01 -26.94
CA LEU A 67 1.56 0.09 -28.05
C LEU A 67 0.86 1.46 -28.13
N TYR A 68 0.55 2.06 -26.98
CA TYR A 68 -0.16 3.34 -26.89
C TYR A 68 0.57 4.30 -25.94
N PRO A 69 1.60 5.03 -26.41
CA PRO A 69 2.41 5.91 -25.56
C PRO A 69 1.60 6.98 -24.81
N ILE A 70 0.48 7.42 -25.39
CA ILE A 70 -0.42 8.40 -24.77
C ILE A 70 -1.05 7.89 -23.47
N SER A 71 -1.23 6.58 -23.32
CA SER A 71 -1.82 5.96 -22.12
C SER A 71 -0.96 6.20 -20.87
N HIS A 72 0.37 6.17 -21.01
CA HIS A 72 1.29 6.48 -19.92
C HIS A 72 1.16 7.96 -19.49
N GLN A 73 0.99 8.88 -20.45
CA GLN A 73 0.81 10.29 -20.14
C GLN A 73 -0.53 10.57 -19.45
N ILE A 74 -1.61 9.95 -19.94
CA ILE A 74 -2.93 10.01 -19.30
C ILE A 74 -2.86 9.48 -17.88
N LEU A 75 -2.28 8.29 -17.70
CA LEU A 75 -2.14 7.68 -16.38
C LEU A 75 -1.36 8.59 -15.44
N LYS A 76 -0.24 9.15 -15.88
CA LYS A 76 0.56 10.10 -15.07
C LYS A 76 -0.28 11.29 -14.61
N VAL A 77 -1.03 11.92 -15.51
CA VAL A 77 -1.87 13.07 -15.18
C VAL A 77 -2.97 12.67 -14.20
N VAL A 78 -3.67 11.56 -14.45
CA VAL A 78 -4.72 11.03 -13.57
C VAL A 78 -4.15 10.70 -12.18
N SER A 79 -2.98 10.06 -12.11
CA SER A 79 -2.31 9.74 -10.84
C SER A 79 -1.98 10.99 -10.03
N VAL A 80 -1.46 12.05 -10.67
CA VAL A 80 -1.16 13.32 -9.97
C VAL A 80 -2.44 13.95 -9.42
N ILE A 81 -3.49 14.05 -10.23
CA ILE A 81 -4.80 14.58 -9.79
C ILE A 81 -5.35 13.75 -8.63
N TYR A 82 -5.27 12.43 -8.73
CA TYR A 82 -5.71 11.52 -7.69
C TYR A 82 -4.93 11.71 -6.39
N LEU A 83 -3.60 11.85 -6.44
CA LEU A 83 -2.77 12.09 -5.27
C LEU A 83 -3.08 13.44 -4.61
N PHE A 84 -3.31 14.50 -5.40
CA PHE A 84 -3.76 15.79 -4.86
C PHE A 84 -5.12 15.67 -4.15
N TRP A 85 -6.06 14.96 -4.77
CA TRP A 85 -7.35 14.69 -4.17
C TRP A 85 -7.21 13.88 -2.88
N LEU A 86 -6.38 12.83 -2.87
CA LEU A 86 -6.15 11.99 -1.71
C LEU A 86 -5.48 12.77 -0.57
N ALA A 87 -4.49 13.61 -0.89
CA ALA A 87 -3.84 14.48 0.08
C ALA A 87 -4.86 15.43 0.73
N ARG A 88 -5.73 16.08 -0.06
CA ARG A 88 -6.81 16.92 0.47
C ARG A 88 -7.79 16.11 1.32
N LYS A 89 -8.13 14.88 0.91
CA LYS A 89 -9.03 14.01 1.67
C LYS A 89 -8.44 13.63 3.03
N ILE A 90 -7.16 13.26 3.09
CA ILE A 90 -6.47 12.90 4.33
C ILE A 90 -6.31 14.12 5.23
N ALA A 91 -5.95 15.29 4.67
CA ALA A 91 -5.81 16.53 5.43
C ALA A 91 -7.11 17.00 6.10
N ASN A 92 -8.27 16.64 5.55
CA ASN A 92 -9.59 16.98 6.09
C ASN A 92 -10.29 15.80 6.78
N ALA A 93 -9.60 14.66 6.96
CA ALA A 93 -10.19 13.51 7.63
C ALA A 93 -10.37 13.79 9.13
N ALA A 94 -11.57 13.55 9.65
CA ALA A 94 -11.83 13.62 11.09
C ALA A 94 -11.07 12.49 11.82
N PRO A 95 -10.68 12.68 13.09
CA PRO A 95 -10.10 11.61 13.89
C PRO A 95 -11.03 10.39 13.90
N PRO A 96 -10.49 9.17 13.71
CA PRO A 96 -11.31 7.97 13.75
C PRO A 96 -12.00 7.87 15.11
N GLU A 97 -13.32 7.71 15.09
CA GLU A 97 -14.13 7.48 16.27
C GLU A 97 -13.66 6.17 16.91
N ARG A 98 -13.29 6.22 18.20
CA ARG A 98 -12.88 5.01 18.94
C ARG A 98 -14.11 4.15 19.15
N ASP A 99 -14.37 3.25 18.21
CA ASP A 99 -15.45 2.29 18.31
C ASP A 99 -15.04 1.19 19.31
N VAL A 100 -15.41 1.37 20.59
CA VAL A 100 -15.04 0.51 21.72
C VAL A 100 -15.82 -0.82 21.71
N ALA A 101 -16.73 -1.03 20.74
CA ALA A 101 -17.72 -2.11 20.77
C ALA A 101 -17.54 -3.21 19.72
N ASN A 102 -16.59 -3.11 18.79
CA ASN A 102 -16.36 -4.19 17.82
C ASN A 102 -15.17 -5.05 18.25
N GLU A 103 -15.42 -6.35 18.43
CA GLU A 103 -14.38 -7.39 18.46
C GLU A 103 -13.60 -7.34 17.14
N SER A 104 -12.60 -6.47 17.10
CA SER A 104 -11.81 -6.26 15.90
C SER A 104 -11.02 -7.54 15.65
N THR A 105 -11.34 -8.24 14.54
CA THR A 105 -10.65 -9.47 14.18
C THR A 105 -9.34 -9.14 13.46
N PRO A 106 -8.26 -9.89 13.70
CA PRO A 106 -7.00 -9.67 13.01
C PRO A 106 -7.18 -9.83 11.50
N ILE A 107 -6.52 -8.96 10.73
CA ILE A 107 -6.57 -9.00 9.25
C ILE A 107 -5.94 -10.31 8.77
N THR A 108 -6.67 -11.04 7.92
CA THR A 108 -6.19 -12.31 7.38
C THR A 108 -5.26 -12.11 6.20
N PHE A 109 -4.47 -13.14 5.87
CA PHE A 109 -3.55 -13.12 4.74
C PHE A 109 -4.23 -12.74 3.42
N ILE A 110 -5.38 -13.35 3.10
CA ILE A 110 -6.09 -13.11 1.83
C ILE A 110 -6.64 -11.69 1.78
N GLN A 111 -7.20 -11.19 2.89
CA GLN A 111 -7.71 -9.82 2.98
C GLN A 111 -6.59 -8.80 2.76
N ALA A 112 -5.40 -9.07 3.31
CA ALA A 112 -4.21 -8.27 3.12
C ALA A 112 -3.65 -8.37 1.69
N ALA A 113 -3.58 -9.58 1.12
CA ALA A 113 -3.02 -9.83 -0.21
C ALA A 113 -3.85 -9.22 -1.34
N LEU A 114 -5.17 -9.21 -1.18
CA LEU A 114 -6.11 -8.62 -2.14
C LEU A 114 -6.41 -7.14 -1.84
N PHE A 115 -5.79 -6.55 -0.82
CA PHE A 115 -6.04 -5.18 -0.35
C PHE A 115 -7.53 -4.86 -0.10
N LEU A 116 -8.32 -5.86 0.32
CA LEU A 116 -9.78 -5.74 0.43
C LEU A 116 -10.25 -4.95 1.66
N LYS A 117 -9.41 -4.86 2.69
CA LYS A 117 -9.78 -4.26 3.98
C LYS A 117 -9.20 -2.85 4.11
N TRP A 118 -9.68 -1.93 3.28
CA TRP A 118 -9.13 -0.57 3.17
C TRP A 118 -9.98 0.53 3.85
N SER A 119 -11.12 0.18 4.45
CA SER A 119 -12.04 1.16 5.05
C SER A 119 -12.51 0.74 6.44
N TYR A 120 -12.04 1.46 7.45
CA TYR A 120 -12.74 1.73 8.70
C TYR A 120 -12.92 3.24 8.78
#